data_AF-A8ZN32-F1
#
_entry.id   AF-A8ZN32-F1
#
_cell.length_a   1.000
_cell.length_b   1.000
_cell.length_c   1.000
_cell.angle_alpha   90.00
_cell.angle_beta   90.00
_cell.angle_gamma   90.00
#
_symmetry.space_group_name_H-M   'P 1'
#
loop_
_entity.id
_entity.type
_entity.pdbx_description
1 polymer ?
#
loop_
_entity_poly.entity_id
_entity_poly.type
_entity_poly.pdbx_seq_one_letter_code
_entity_poly.pdbx_strand_id
1 'polypeptide(L)'
;MQVHPAYYLGWGRLSCQFCIFGSPNQWASNLAISPERTERLHQYEQVFQHTLDNKLSIPELASKGKVNDAIHQHPDQLWLALSQEYTLPILVDPNAWTLAAGAFGEDAGPT
;
A
#
# COMPACT_ATOMS: atom_id res chain seq x y z
N MET A 1 10.02 -18.96 2.17
CA MET A 1 8.57 -18.72 2.35
C MET A 1 8.23 -17.43 1.65
N GLN A 2 7.11 -17.36 0.94
CA GLN A 2 6.66 -16.14 0.28
C GLN A 2 6.42 -15.04 1.34
N VAL A 3 6.97 -13.84 1.13
CA VAL A 3 6.65 -12.69 1.98
C VAL A 3 5.31 -12.09 1.58
N HIS A 4 4.74 -11.24 2.43
CA HIS A 4 3.46 -10.60 2.13
C HIS A 4 3.54 -9.79 0.80
N PRO A 5 2.56 -9.86 -0.11
CA PRO A 5 2.60 -9.21 -1.43
C PRO A 5 2.94 -7.72 -1.42
N ALA A 6 2.47 -6.99 -0.40
CA ALA A 6 2.77 -5.57 -0.22
C ALA A 6 4.27 -5.24 -0.20
N TYR A 7 5.13 -6.15 0.28
CA TYR A 7 6.58 -5.95 0.23
C TYR A 7 7.10 -5.94 -1.19
N TYR A 8 6.56 -6.77 -2.09
CA TYR A 8 6.92 -6.73 -3.51
C TYR A 8 6.42 -5.46 -4.18
N LEU A 9 5.29 -4.92 -3.71
CA LEU A 9 4.75 -3.63 -4.18
C LEU A 9 5.45 -2.42 -3.56
N GLY A 10 6.43 -2.65 -2.68
CA GLY A 10 7.33 -1.63 -2.16
C GLY A 10 6.93 -0.99 -0.82
N TRP A 11 5.97 -1.57 -0.08
CA TRP A 11 5.70 -1.17 1.29
C TRP A 11 6.77 -1.73 2.24
N GLY A 12 7.46 -0.85 2.97
CA GLY A 12 8.44 -1.26 4.00
C GLY A 12 7.83 -1.65 5.34
N ARG A 13 6.68 -1.07 5.65
CA ARG A 13 5.80 -1.51 6.73
C ARG A 13 4.35 -1.52 6.26
N LEU A 14 3.61 -2.49 6.79
CA LEU A 14 2.22 -2.72 6.47
C LEU A 14 1.51 -3.16 7.76
N SER A 15 0.40 -2.50 8.09
CA SER A 15 -0.59 -2.99 9.05
C SER A 15 -1.93 -3.19 8.32
N CYS A 16 -2.44 -2.12 7.71
CA CYS A 16 -3.60 -2.13 6.83
C CYS A 16 -3.22 -1.51 5.48
N GLN A 17 -3.99 -1.79 4.42
CA GLN A 17 -3.84 -1.12 3.12
C GLN A 17 -3.85 0.42 3.28
N PHE A 18 -4.88 0.95 3.95
CA PHE A 18 -5.05 2.37 4.24
C PHE A 18 -4.65 2.69 5.69
N CYS A 19 -3.37 2.50 6.01
CA CYS A 19 -2.87 2.79 7.35
C CYS A 19 -3.00 4.28 7.69
N ILE A 20 -3.51 4.60 8.89
CA ILE A 20 -3.61 5.99 9.37
C ILE A 20 -2.24 6.67 9.56
N PHE A 21 -1.19 5.88 9.72
CA PHE A 21 0.20 6.34 9.76
C PHE A 21 0.89 6.25 8.40
N GLY A 22 0.12 6.05 7.32
CA GLY A 22 0.65 5.89 5.97
C GLY A 22 1.34 7.16 5.48
N SER A 23 2.49 7.01 4.84
CA SER A 23 3.21 8.14 4.26
C SER A 23 2.48 8.73 3.04
N PRO A 24 2.83 9.96 2.61
CA PRO A 24 2.33 10.49 1.34
C PRO A 24 2.54 9.53 0.15
N ASN A 25 3.70 8.85 0.07
CA ASN A 25 3.99 7.90 -1.00
C ASN A 25 3.08 6.67 -0.95
N GLN A 26 2.80 6.16 0.25
CA GLN A 26 1.88 5.04 0.44
C GLN A 26 0.45 5.43 0.06
N TRP A 27 -0.01 6.63 0.43
CA TRP A 27 -1.33 7.14 0.03
C TRP A 27 -1.44 7.41 -1.47
N ALA A 28 -0.40 7.96 -2.10
CA ALA A 28 -0.33 8.10 -3.55
C ALA A 28 -0.42 6.73 -4.27
N SER A 29 0.32 5.75 -3.76
CA SER A 29 0.31 4.39 -4.31
C SER A 29 -1.02 3.70 -4.11
N ASN A 30 -1.66 3.87 -2.94
CA ASN A 30 -3.00 3.37 -2.65
C ASN A 30 -4.07 3.97 -3.58
N LEU A 31 -4.00 5.26 -3.86
CA LEU A 31 -4.88 5.92 -4.82
C LEU A 31 -4.72 5.33 -6.23
N ALA A 32 -3.49 5.02 -6.63
CA ALA A 32 -3.19 4.42 -7.93
C ALA A 32 -3.74 2.98 -8.06
N ILE A 33 -3.59 2.14 -7.02
CA ILE A 33 -3.98 0.71 -7.09
C ILE A 33 -5.41 0.43 -6.64
N SER A 34 -6.03 1.32 -5.87
CA SER A 34 -7.36 1.13 -5.31
C SER A 34 -8.16 2.44 -5.25
N PRO A 35 -8.41 3.07 -6.42
CA PRO A 35 -9.02 4.39 -6.49
C PRO A 35 -10.42 4.42 -5.87
N GLU A 36 -11.26 3.40 -6.13
CA GLU A 36 -12.63 3.33 -5.60
C GLU A 36 -12.67 3.23 -4.07
N ARG A 37 -11.75 2.45 -3.48
CA ARG A 37 -11.66 2.33 -2.02
C ARG A 37 -11.11 3.61 -1.39
N THR A 38 -10.13 4.24 -2.05
CA THR A 38 -9.57 5.53 -1.60
C THR A 38 -10.61 6.64 -1.64
N GLU A 39 -11.40 6.71 -2.71
CA GLU A 39 -12.48 7.68 -2.87
C GLU A 39 -13.58 7.48 -1.80
N ARG A 40 -13.94 6.24 -1.49
CA ARG A 40 -14.88 5.95 -0.40
C ARG A 40 -14.38 6.47 0.95
N LEU A 41 -13.08 6.35 1.23
CA LEU A 41 -12.52 6.91 2.47
C LEU A 41 -12.57 8.44 2.46
N HIS A 42 -12.29 9.09 1.33
CA HIS A 42 -12.42 10.53 1.22
C HIS A 42 -13.87 11.01 1.41
N GLN A 43 -14.85 10.28 0.87
CA GLN A 43 -16.27 10.55 1.13
C GLN A 43 -16.62 10.48 2.61
N TYR A 44 -16.03 9.53 3.35
CA TYR A 44 -16.18 9.48 4.80
C TYR A 44 -15.57 10.71 5.49
N GLU A 45 -14.43 11.23 5.01
CA GLU A 45 -13.90 12.49 5.56
C GLU A 45 -14.89 13.65 5.41
N GLN A 46 -15.58 13.72 4.26
CA GLN A 46 -16.60 14.75 4.01
C GLN A 46 -17.83 14.59 4.91
N VAL A 47 -18.35 13.36 5.04
CA VAL A 47 -19.53 13.06 5.88
C VAL A 47 -19.25 13.32 7.35
N PHE A 48 -18.07 12.94 7.84
CA PHE A 48 -17.69 13.12 9.24
C PHE A 48 -17.12 14.50 9.53
N GLN A 49 -16.88 15.32 8.50
CA GLN A 49 -16.19 16.61 8.59
C GLN A 49 -14.87 16.50 9.36
N HIS A 50 -14.14 15.40 9.11
CA HIS A 50 -12.92 15.06 9.81
C HIS A 50 -11.97 14.31 8.87
N THR A 51 -10.69 14.67 8.89
CA THR A 51 -9.67 14.02 8.07
C THR A 51 -9.08 12.82 8.79
N LEU A 52 -8.64 11.82 8.02
CA LEU A 52 -7.98 10.63 8.58
C LEU A 52 -6.55 10.94 9.01
N ASP A 53 -5.87 11.84 8.29
CA ASP A 53 -4.64 12.49 8.75
C ASP A 53 -4.97 13.71 9.62
N ASN A 54 -4.03 14.11 10.49
CA ASN A 54 -4.24 15.23 11.41
C ASN A 54 -4.29 16.61 10.73
N LYS A 55 -3.80 16.74 9.50
CA LYS A 55 -3.57 18.03 8.83
C LYS A 55 -4.13 18.11 7.42
N LEU A 56 -4.20 16.98 6.72
CA LEU A 56 -4.50 16.92 5.29
C LEU A 56 -5.66 15.96 5.04
N SER A 57 -6.51 16.28 4.06
CA SER A 57 -7.41 15.29 3.49
C SER A 57 -6.64 14.21 2.73
N ILE A 58 -7.28 13.07 2.48
CA ILE A 58 -6.68 11.97 1.72
C ILE A 58 -6.12 12.43 0.34
N PRO A 59 -6.86 13.20 -0.48
CA PRO A 59 -6.32 13.70 -1.76
C PRO A 59 -5.11 14.63 -1.59
N GLU A 60 -5.11 15.51 -0.59
CA GLU A 60 -4.00 16.43 -0.32
C GLU A 60 -2.75 15.70 0.19
N LEU A 61 -2.94 14.64 0.99
CA LEU A 61 -1.87 13.78 1.46
C LEU A 61 -1.26 12.98 0.30
N ALA A 62 -2.10 12.34 -0.51
CA ALA A 62 -1.68 11.59 -1.69
C ALA A 62 -0.96 12.48 -2.71
N SER A 63 -1.41 13.71 -2.94
CA SER A 63 -0.78 14.61 -3.91
C SER A 63 0.63 15.06 -3.52
N LYS A 64 1.04 14.85 -2.26
CA LYS A 64 2.41 15.13 -1.78
C LYS A 64 3.35 13.93 -1.95
N GLY A 65 2.83 12.76 -2.33
CA GLY A 65 3.61 11.55 -2.51
C GLY A 65 3.98 11.27 -3.96
N LYS A 66 4.98 10.40 -4.13
CA LYS A 66 5.27 9.71 -5.38
C LYS A 66 4.75 8.29 -5.30
N VAL A 67 4.04 7.85 -6.34
CA VAL A 67 3.62 6.46 -6.51
C VAL A 67 4.85 5.55 -6.53
N ASN A 68 4.79 4.42 -5.83
CA ASN A 68 5.88 3.46 -5.81
C ASN A 68 5.97 2.73 -7.15
N ASP A 69 7.11 2.83 -7.83
CA ASP A 69 7.32 2.22 -9.14
C ASP A 69 7.20 0.67 -9.11
N ALA A 70 7.40 0.05 -7.93
CA ALA A 70 7.29 -1.39 -7.73
C ALA A 70 5.87 -1.94 -7.98
N ILE A 71 4.82 -1.13 -7.88
CA ILE A 71 3.44 -1.59 -8.17
C ILE A 71 3.26 -2.04 -9.63
N HIS A 72 4.11 -1.54 -10.54
CA HIS A 72 4.06 -1.88 -11.96
C HIS A 72 4.95 -3.08 -12.32
N GLN A 73 5.83 -3.50 -11.42
CA GLN A 73 6.84 -4.55 -11.67
C GLN A 73 6.33 -5.95 -11.33
N HIS A 74 5.28 -6.05 -10.49
CA HIS A 74 4.76 -7.30 -9.96
C HIS A 74 3.23 -7.40 -10.08
N PRO A 75 2.69 -7.59 -11.30
CA PRO A 75 1.23 -7.60 -11.53
C PRO A 75 0.50 -8.74 -10.81
N ASP A 76 1.16 -9.90 -10.64
CA ASP A 76 0.67 -11.05 -9.86
C ASP A 76 0.54 -10.70 -8.37
N GLN A 77 1.55 -10.03 -7.81
CA GLN A 77 1.55 -9.57 -6.41
C GLN A 77 0.52 -8.45 -6.20
N LEU A 78 0.35 -7.57 -7.19
CA LEU A 78 -0.65 -6.51 -7.16
C LEU A 78 -2.06 -7.09 -7.13
N TRP A 79 -2.35 -8.05 -8.01
CA TRP A 79 -3.63 -8.75 -8.03
C TRP A 79 -3.89 -9.44 -6.69
N LEU A 80 -2.91 -10.17 -6.16
CA LEU A 80 -3.01 -10.87 -4.89
C LEU A 80 -3.23 -9.92 -3.71
N ALA A 81 -2.57 -8.76 -3.69
CA ALA A 81 -2.72 -7.77 -2.63
C ALA A 81 -4.12 -7.13 -2.58
N LEU A 82 -4.85 -7.11 -3.70
CA LEU A 82 -6.20 -6.56 -3.79
C LEU A 82 -7.30 -7.63 -3.66
N SER A 83 -6.93 -8.90 -3.82
CA SER A 83 -7.79 -10.08 -3.74
C SER A 83 -8.21 -10.40 -2.30
N GLN A 84 -9.37 -11.04 -2.16
CA GLN A 84 -9.80 -11.68 -0.90
C GLN A 84 -9.34 -13.13 -0.79
N GLU A 85 -8.86 -13.70 -1.89
CA GLU A 85 -8.40 -15.09 -1.98
C GLU A 85 -6.90 -15.13 -2.27
N TYR A 86 -6.19 -15.98 -1.51
CA TYR A 86 -4.78 -16.22 -1.70
C TYR A 86 -4.56 -17.47 -2.56
N THR A 87 -3.94 -17.32 -3.73
CA THR A 87 -3.82 -18.39 -4.73
C THR A 87 -2.38 -18.79 -5.06
N LEU A 88 -1.38 -18.10 -4.50
CA LEU A 88 0.03 -18.43 -4.74
C LEU A 88 0.55 -19.54 -3.82
N PRO A 89 1.66 -20.20 -4.17
CA PRO A 89 2.35 -21.11 -3.25
C PRO A 89 2.93 -20.37 -2.04
N ILE A 90 2.76 -20.94 -0.84
CA ILE A 90 3.36 -20.41 0.41
C ILE A 90 4.88 -20.70 0.43
N LEU A 91 5.27 -21.88 -0.05
CA LEU A 91 6.65 -22.29 -0.19
C LEU A 91 7.16 -21.89 -1.56
N VAL A 92 8.35 -21.30 -1.57
CA VAL A 92 9.06 -20.88 -2.78
C VAL A 92 10.40 -21.58 -2.83
N ASP A 93 10.85 -21.86 -4.05
CA ASP A 93 12.21 -22.31 -4.29
C ASP A 93 13.18 -21.24 -3.75
N PRO A 94 14.08 -21.59 -2.81
CA PRO A 94 15.07 -20.66 -2.29
C PRO A 94 15.94 -20.01 -3.38
N ASN A 95 16.15 -20.69 -4.50
CA ASN A 95 16.95 -20.16 -5.62
C ASN A 95 16.17 -19.17 -6.50
N ALA A 96 14.84 -19.23 -6.47
CA ALA A 96 13.96 -18.32 -7.21
C ALA A 96 13.51 -17.13 -6.35
N TRP A 97 13.79 -17.14 -5.04
CA TRP A 97 13.40 -16.06 -4.15
C TRP A 97 14.23 -14.80 -4.41
N THR A 98 13.56 -13.65 -4.46
CA THR A 98 14.17 -12.33 -4.67
C THR A 98 13.84 -11.39 -3.53
N LEU A 99 14.77 -10.47 -3.23
CA LEU A 99 14.55 -9.43 -2.24
C LEU A 99 13.47 -8.47 -2.74
N ALA A 100 12.37 -8.37 -1.99
CA ALA A 100 11.25 -7.53 -2.34
C ALA A 100 11.59 -6.03 -2.22
N ALA A 101 11.02 -5.19 -3.09
CA ALA A 101 11.33 -3.76 -3.17
C ALA A 101 11.08 -2.99 -1.86
N GLY A 102 10.15 -3.46 -1.02
CA GLY A 102 9.84 -2.88 0.27
C GLY A 102 10.77 -3.34 1.40
N ALA A 103 11.62 -4.35 1.19
CA ALA A 103 12.57 -4.77 2.22
C ALA A 103 13.52 -3.61 2.56
N PHE A 104 13.58 -3.24 3.85
CA PHE A 104 14.30 -2.04 4.32
C PHE A 104 13.85 -0.73 3.64
N GLY A 105 12.61 -0.70 3.14
CA GLY A 105 11.97 0.46 2.52
C GLY A 105 11.50 1.49 3.54
N GLU A 106 10.53 2.30 3.13
CA GLU A 106 10.04 3.41 3.96
C GLU A 106 9.55 2.96 5.35
N ASP A 107 10.02 3.68 6.38
CA ASP A 107 9.83 3.37 7.79
C ASP A 107 8.57 4.05 8.38
N ALA A 108 7.52 4.27 7.56
CA ALA A 108 6.29 4.90 8.00
C ALA A 108 5.59 4.06 9.09
N GLY A 109 5.05 4.71 10.13
CA GLY A 109 4.45 4.05 11.28
C GLY A 109 4.24 5.00 12.47
N PRO A 110 3.62 4.52 13.56
CA PRO A 110 3.46 5.31 14.78
C PRO A 110 4.83 5.65 15.40
N THR A 111 4.97 6.86 15.95
CA THR A 111 6.14 7.34 16.69
C THR A 111 5.83 7.60 18.15
#